data_AF-A0A4Q7FFZ2-F1
#
_entry.id   AF-A0A4Q7FFZ2-F1
#
_cell.length_a   1.000
_cell.length_b   1.000
_cell.length_c   1.000
_cell.angle_alpha   90.00
_cell.angle_beta   90.00
_cell.angle_gamma   90.00
#
_symmetry.space_group_name_H-M   'P 1'
#
loop_
_entity.id
_entity.type
_entity.pdbx_description
1 polymer ?
#
loop_
_entity_poly.entity_id
_entity_poly.type
_entity_poly.pdbx_seq_one_letter_code
_entity_poly.pdbx_strand_id
1 'polypeptide(L)'
;FQPSFKLKGKRREGAKVIKRYHVPATPYDRALTHPRLSKVVKRRLRELYRTLDPVALLAEMRDAQAELGTRVDARSGRLAAATSPLAPTKNAAAFAKGLGSDVHLGEQRIIHRRMRKPYKKRMRMPSMLDPHLADIERWLAAEPRLTALAILGRLAEQRPEQFGPPQHTIVQRLLRSLRRKAAETIITRTAEGAALAGDAGTASNDATSDRPTVGATSVKRK
;
A
#
# COMPACT_ATOMS: atom_id res chain seq x y z
N PHE A 1 -12.74 -17.20 24.59
CA PHE A 1 -12.74 -17.05 23.13
C PHE A 1 -11.33 -16.75 22.61
N GLN A 2 -10.79 -15.52 22.63
CA GLN A 2 -9.41 -15.33 22.14
C GLN A 2 -8.35 -15.96 23.09
N PRO A 3 -7.41 -16.79 22.59
CA PRO A 3 -6.29 -17.28 23.40
C PRO A 3 -5.37 -16.14 23.85
N SER A 4 -4.82 -16.23 25.06
CA SER A 4 -3.86 -15.23 25.55
C SER A 4 -2.66 -15.86 26.23
N PHE A 5 -1.48 -15.28 25.98
CA PHE A 5 -0.25 -15.60 26.72
C PHE A 5 -0.34 -14.97 28.12
N LYS A 6 -0.15 -15.78 29.16
CA LYS A 6 -0.04 -15.32 30.55
C LYS A 6 1.38 -15.57 31.05
N LEU A 7 1.94 -14.61 31.77
CA LEU A 7 3.31 -14.69 32.29
C LEU A 7 3.35 -15.76 33.40
N LYS A 8 4.14 -16.81 33.22
CA LYS A 8 4.43 -17.84 34.25
C LYS A 8 5.51 -17.36 35.23
N GLY A 9 6.42 -16.51 34.77
CA GLY A 9 7.42 -15.87 35.61
C GLY A 9 8.34 -14.94 34.82
N LYS A 10 8.98 -14.01 35.52
CA LYS A 10 10.07 -13.16 35.01
C LYS A 10 11.27 -13.29 35.94
N ARG A 11 12.49 -13.31 35.39
CA ARG A 11 13.75 -13.19 36.15
C ARG A 11 14.68 -12.19 35.47
N ARG A 12 15.69 -11.71 36.19
CA ARG A 12 16.74 -10.84 35.67
C ARG A 12 18.09 -11.55 35.72
N GLU A 13 18.89 -11.39 34.67
CA GLU A 13 20.25 -11.89 34.54
C GLU A 13 21.12 -10.70 34.12
N GLY A 14 21.85 -10.11 35.06
CA GLY A 14 22.54 -8.83 34.83
C GLY A 14 21.58 -7.75 34.33
N ALA A 15 21.83 -7.21 33.13
CA ALA A 15 20.95 -6.25 32.48
C ALA A 15 19.68 -6.85 31.85
N LYS A 16 19.68 -8.16 31.53
CA LYS A 16 18.66 -8.85 30.71
C LYS A 16 17.46 -9.29 31.55
N VAL A 17 16.24 -9.11 31.04
CA VAL A 17 15.01 -9.63 31.67
C VAL A 17 14.45 -10.78 30.83
N ILE A 18 14.38 -11.97 31.42
CA ILE A 18 13.85 -13.17 30.77
C ILE A 18 12.43 -13.45 31.28
N LYS A 19 11.49 -13.58 30.35
CA LYS A 19 10.07 -13.85 30.63
C LYS A 19 9.71 -15.25 30.13
N ARG A 20 9.10 -16.07 31.00
CA ARG A 20 8.53 -17.38 30.65
C ARG A 20 7.01 -17.28 30.69
N TYR A 21 6.34 -17.73 29.63
CA TYR A 21 4.89 -17.69 29.50
C TYR A 21 4.29 -19.09 29.67
N HIS A 22 2.99 -19.15 29.97
CA HIS A 22 2.19 -20.35 29.79
C HIS A 22 1.85 -20.55 28.31
N VAL A 23 1.59 -21.80 27.93
CA VAL A 23 0.96 -22.17 26.64
C VAL A 23 -0.28 -21.31 26.40
N PRO A 24 -0.56 -20.87 25.15
CA PRO A 24 -1.80 -20.19 24.80
C PRO A 24 -3.03 -20.99 25.25
N ALA A 25 -3.92 -20.33 25.96
CA ALA A 25 -5.21 -20.88 26.37
C ALA A 25 -6.18 -19.72 26.54
N THR A 26 -7.47 -19.96 26.34
CA THR A 26 -8.48 -18.92 26.55
C THR A 26 -8.68 -18.68 28.05
N PRO A 27 -9.24 -17.52 28.46
CA PRO A 27 -9.56 -17.29 29.87
C PRO A 27 -10.50 -18.35 30.48
N TYR A 28 -11.37 -18.94 29.66
CA TYR A 28 -12.31 -20.00 30.06
C TYR A 28 -11.58 -21.31 30.41
N ASP A 29 -10.70 -21.80 29.53
CA ASP A 29 -9.93 -23.04 29.77
C ASP A 29 -9.02 -22.90 31.00
N ARG A 30 -8.46 -21.71 31.18
CA ARG A 30 -7.67 -21.36 32.37
C ARG A 30 -8.51 -21.37 33.65
N ALA A 31 -9.78 -20.95 33.59
CA ALA A 31 -10.69 -21.03 34.73
C ALA A 31 -11.08 -22.48 35.06
N LEU A 32 -11.40 -23.30 34.04
CA LEU A 32 -11.71 -24.72 34.25
C LEU A 32 -10.55 -25.51 34.88
N THR A 33 -9.31 -25.19 34.49
CA THR A 33 -8.09 -25.81 35.05
C THR A 33 -7.64 -25.23 36.39
N HIS A 34 -8.14 -24.07 36.82
CA HIS A 34 -7.66 -23.40 38.04
C HIS A 34 -8.05 -24.16 39.33
N PRO A 35 -7.11 -24.42 40.27
CA PRO A 35 -7.40 -25.23 41.46
C PRO A 35 -8.31 -24.51 42.47
N ARG A 36 -8.24 -23.17 42.59
CA ARG A 36 -9.06 -22.40 43.54
C ARG A 36 -10.55 -22.25 43.15
N LEU A 37 -10.98 -22.77 42.00
CA LEU A 37 -12.38 -22.69 41.56
C LEU A 37 -13.13 -23.98 41.90
N SER A 38 -14.25 -23.84 42.61
CA SER A 38 -15.06 -24.97 43.05
C SER A 38 -15.69 -25.73 41.88
N LYS A 39 -16.01 -27.02 42.10
CA LYS A 39 -16.68 -27.87 41.10
C LYS A 39 -18.01 -27.26 40.63
N VAL A 40 -18.74 -26.56 41.52
CA VAL A 40 -20.01 -25.87 41.22
C VAL A 40 -19.80 -24.72 40.25
N VAL A 41 -18.82 -23.85 40.49
CA VAL A 41 -18.50 -22.73 39.57
C VAL A 41 -18.05 -23.26 38.21
N LYS A 42 -17.24 -24.32 38.18
CA LYS A 42 -16.82 -25.00 36.93
C LYS A 42 -17.96 -25.71 36.20
N ARG A 43 -19.05 -26.05 36.89
CA ARG A 43 -20.28 -26.56 36.25
C ARG A 43 -21.06 -25.41 35.60
N ARG A 44 -21.34 -24.35 36.36
CA ARG A 44 -22.02 -23.13 35.86
C ARG A 44 -21.32 -22.50 34.65
N LEU A 45 -19.98 -22.47 34.66
CA LEU A 45 -19.18 -21.99 33.51
C LEU A 45 -19.39 -22.84 32.25
N ARG A 46 -19.51 -24.17 32.38
CA ARG A 46 -19.77 -25.08 31.24
C ARG A 46 -21.20 -24.97 30.72
N GLU A 47 -22.16 -24.73 31.61
CA GLU A 47 -23.56 -24.45 31.24
C GLU A 47 -23.64 -23.14 30.44
N LEU A 48 -23.06 -22.05 30.95
CA LEU A 48 -22.99 -20.76 30.25
C LEU A 48 -22.24 -20.85 28.91
N TYR A 49 -21.15 -21.62 28.84
CA TYR A 49 -20.40 -21.77 27.59
C TYR A 49 -21.23 -22.44 26.47
N ARG A 50 -22.18 -23.31 26.82
CA ARG A 50 -23.07 -23.98 25.85
C ARG A 50 -24.16 -23.06 25.30
N THR A 51 -24.51 -21.98 25.99
CA THR A 51 -25.54 -21.03 25.54
C THR A 51 -24.97 -19.86 24.71
N LEU A 52 -23.65 -19.80 24.51
CA LEU A 52 -22.99 -18.73 23.76
C LEU A 52 -22.83 -19.11 22.29
N ASP A 53 -23.34 -18.27 21.40
CA ASP A 53 -22.97 -18.31 19.99
C ASP A 53 -21.54 -17.74 19.81
N PRO A 54 -20.56 -18.53 19.36
CA PRO A 54 -19.20 -18.05 19.13
C PRO A 54 -19.10 -17.06 17.97
N VAL A 55 -20.07 -17.03 17.04
CA VAL A 55 -20.06 -16.12 15.88
C VAL A 55 -20.55 -14.74 16.28
N ALA A 56 -21.74 -14.63 16.89
CA ALA A 56 -22.25 -13.36 17.42
C ALA A 56 -21.27 -12.72 18.40
N LEU A 57 -20.74 -13.50 19.36
CA LEU A 57 -19.78 -12.97 20.33
C LEU A 57 -18.46 -12.49 19.68
N LEU A 58 -18.04 -13.10 18.57
CA LEU A 58 -16.85 -12.66 17.84
C LEU A 58 -17.14 -11.36 17.06
N ALA A 59 -18.37 -11.17 16.55
CA ALA A 59 -18.81 -9.90 15.97
C ALA A 59 -18.82 -8.78 17.04
N GLU A 60 -19.46 -8.99 18.19
CA GLU A 60 -19.44 -8.04 19.31
C GLU A 60 -18.01 -7.68 19.75
N MET A 61 -17.12 -8.67 19.83
CA MET A 61 -15.70 -8.46 20.13
C MET A 61 -14.96 -7.65 19.06
N ARG A 62 -15.35 -7.75 17.78
CA ARG A 62 -14.79 -6.93 16.68
C ARG A 62 -15.32 -5.49 16.75
N ASP A 63 -16.61 -5.31 17.01
CA ASP A 63 -17.23 -3.98 17.10
C ASP A 63 -16.64 -3.16 18.25
N ALA A 64 -16.51 -3.76 19.44
CA ALA A 64 -15.84 -3.16 20.58
C ALA A 64 -14.36 -2.82 20.31
N GLN A 65 -13.67 -3.62 19.48
CA GLN A 65 -12.28 -3.33 19.06
C GLN A 65 -12.18 -2.23 18.01
N ALA A 66 -13.15 -2.12 17.11
CA ALA A 66 -13.25 -1.01 16.17
C ALA A 66 -13.49 0.31 16.91
N GLU A 67 -14.42 0.31 17.87
CA GLU A 67 -14.71 1.47 18.73
C GLU A 67 -13.51 1.90 19.59
N LEU A 68 -12.78 0.94 20.19
CA LEU A 68 -11.54 1.25 20.88
C LEU A 68 -10.46 1.79 19.93
N GLY A 69 -10.42 1.30 18.69
CA GLY A 69 -9.58 1.84 17.62
C GLY A 69 -9.88 3.30 17.35
N THR A 70 -11.13 3.67 17.05
CA THR A 70 -11.52 5.06 16.78
C THR A 70 -11.25 5.98 17.98
N ARG A 71 -11.48 5.52 19.22
CA ARG A 71 -11.14 6.27 20.44
C ARG A 71 -9.63 6.50 20.62
N VAL A 72 -8.79 5.53 20.26
CA VAL A 72 -7.32 5.66 20.29
C VAL A 72 -6.82 6.57 19.17
N ASP A 73 -7.38 6.43 17.97
CA ASP A 73 -7.04 7.27 16.82
C ASP A 73 -7.47 8.72 17.07
N ALA A 74 -8.66 8.98 17.62
CA ALA A 74 -9.11 10.33 17.99
C ALA A 74 -8.21 10.97 19.07
N ARG A 75 -7.73 10.19 20.05
CA ARG A 75 -6.78 10.67 21.07
C ARG A 75 -5.40 10.99 20.47
N SER A 76 -4.96 10.18 19.51
CA SER A 76 -3.72 10.41 18.74
C SER A 76 -3.91 11.53 17.71
N GLY A 77 -5.16 11.78 17.33
CA GLY A 77 -5.66 12.62 16.24
C GLY A 77 -5.76 14.11 16.55
N ARG A 78 -5.15 14.60 17.64
CA ARG A 78 -4.79 16.02 17.71
C ARG A 78 -3.75 16.39 16.61
N LEU A 79 -3.20 15.39 15.89
CA LEU A 79 -2.38 15.53 14.69
C LEU A 79 -2.67 14.46 13.61
N ALA A 80 -3.93 14.18 13.25
CA ALA A 80 -4.30 13.55 11.97
C ALA A 80 -5.81 13.61 11.70
N ALA A 81 -6.26 14.55 10.87
CA ALA A 81 -7.53 14.41 10.18
C ALA A 81 -7.45 13.28 9.12
N ALA A 82 -8.61 12.71 8.78
CA ALA A 82 -8.83 11.71 7.73
C ALA A 82 -8.16 10.32 7.91
N THR A 83 -8.94 9.34 8.35
CA THR A 83 -9.39 8.24 7.48
C THR A 83 -10.65 7.64 8.11
N SER A 84 -11.84 8.08 7.68
CA SER A 84 -13.06 7.31 7.96
C SER A 84 -12.90 5.92 7.33
N PRO A 85 -13.39 4.83 7.95
CA PRO A 85 -13.63 3.61 7.19
C PRO A 85 -14.53 3.97 6.01
N LEU A 86 -14.19 3.51 4.81
CA LEU A 86 -15.10 3.60 3.67
C LEU A 86 -16.36 2.83 4.04
N ALA A 87 -17.52 3.48 3.96
CA ALA A 87 -18.80 2.78 4.02
C ALA A 87 -18.81 1.67 2.96
N PRO A 88 -19.44 0.50 3.22
CA PRO A 88 -19.47 -0.59 2.26
C PRO A 88 -20.00 -0.08 0.92
N THR A 89 -19.16 -0.17 -0.11
CA THR A 89 -19.50 0.36 -1.43
C THR A 89 -20.68 -0.42 -2.00
N LYS A 90 -21.86 0.19 -2.03
CA LYS A 90 -23.10 -0.43 -2.59
C LYS A 90 -23.00 -0.78 -4.07
N ASN A 91 -21.88 -0.43 -4.74
CA ASN A 91 -21.62 -0.69 -6.15
C ASN A 91 -20.68 -1.89 -6.34
N ALA A 92 -21.21 -2.97 -6.93
CA ALA A 92 -20.44 -4.19 -7.23
C ALA A 92 -19.19 -3.93 -8.09
N ALA A 93 -19.23 -2.95 -9.01
CA ALA A 93 -18.08 -2.57 -9.83
C ALA A 93 -16.94 -1.88 -9.04
N ALA A 94 -17.25 -1.24 -7.91
CA ALA A 94 -16.23 -0.70 -6.99
C ALA A 94 -15.62 -1.83 -6.15
N PHE A 95 -16.46 -2.74 -5.64
CA PHE A 95 -16.04 -3.94 -4.93
C PHE A 95 -15.10 -4.82 -5.77
N ALA A 96 -15.45 -5.09 -7.03
CA ALA A 96 -14.63 -5.88 -7.95
C ALA A 96 -13.22 -5.29 -8.17
N LYS A 97 -13.07 -3.97 -8.15
CA LYS A 97 -11.77 -3.28 -8.26
C LYS A 97 -10.92 -3.38 -6.98
N GLY A 98 -11.53 -3.62 -5.80
CA GLY A 98 -10.84 -3.75 -4.51
C GLY A 98 -10.38 -5.17 -4.16
N LEU A 99 -10.93 -6.20 -4.81
CA LEU A 99 -10.65 -7.62 -4.49
C LEU A 99 -9.15 -7.99 -4.49
N GLY A 100 -8.33 -7.34 -5.32
CA GLY A 100 -6.88 -7.57 -5.35
C GLY A 100 -6.08 -6.85 -4.26
N SER A 101 -6.54 -5.67 -3.80
CA SER A 101 -5.83 -4.89 -2.77
C SER A 101 -6.15 -5.37 -1.36
N ASP A 102 -7.41 -5.70 -1.12
CA ASP A 102 -7.94 -5.83 0.24
C ASP A 102 -7.60 -7.20 0.85
N VAL A 103 -7.52 -8.23 -0.01
CA VAL A 103 -7.06 -9.59 0.35
C VAL A 103 -5.62 -9.58 0.90
N HIS A 104 -4.75 -8.68 0.44
CA HIS A 104 -3.38 -8.56 0.95
C HIS A 104 -3.26 -7.84 2.30
N LEU A 105 -4.29 -7.11 2.75
CA LEU A 105 -4.32 -6.52 4.10
C LEU A 105 -4.74 -7.53 5.17
N GLY A 106 -5.64 -8.46 4.83
CA GLY A 106 -6.31 -9.34 5.80
C GLY A 106 -7.10 -8.55 6.86
N GLU A 107 -7.46 -9.19 7.97
CA GLU A 107 -8.02 -8.49 9.15
C GLU A 107 -6.94 -7.68 9.89
N GLN A 108 -6.41 -6.64 9.25
CA GLN A 108 -5.52 -5.67 9.88
C GLN A 108 -6.30 -4.73 10.81
N ARG A 109 -6.75 -5.30 11.93
CA ARG A 109 -7.32 -4.60 13.11
C ARG A 109 -6.61 -3.26 13.33
N ILE A 110 -7.38 -2.19 13.57
CA ILE A 110 -6.86 -0.82 13.78
C ILE A 110 -5.73 -0.79 14.82
N ILE A 111 -5.93 -1.46 15.97
CA ILE A 111 -4.94 -1.55 17.07
C ILE A 111 -3.66 -2.34 16.71
N HIS A 112 -3.65 -3.09 15.60
CA HIS A 112 -2.48 -3.80 15.06
C HIS A 112 -1.90 -3.15 13.80
N ARG A 113 -2.57 -2.13 13.24
CA ARG A 113 -2.11 -1.36 12.08
C ARG A 113 -0.90 -0.52 12.48
N ARG A 114 0.30 -1.01 12.17
CA ARG A 114 1.52 -0.21 12.32
C ARG A 114 1.45 0.95 11.35
N MET A 115 1.31 2.17 11.86
CA MET A 115 1.49 3.38 11.07
C MET A 115 2.80 3.28 10.29
N ARG A 116 2.72 3.35 8.95
CA ARG A 116 3.88 3.28 8.07
C ARG A 116 4.71 4.54 8.28
N LYS A 117 5.71 4.46 9.17
CA LYS A 117 6.64 5.57 9.39
C LYS A 117 7.28 5.92 8.04
N PRO A 118 7.20 7.17 7.58
CA PRO A 118 7.89 7.57 6.36
C PRO A 118 9.38 7.30 6.56
N TYR A 119 9.96 6.49 5.67
CA TYR A 119 11.39 6.25 5.71
C TYR A 119 12.09 7.56 5.42
N LYS A 120 13.11 7.93 6.22
CA LYS A 120 13.91 9.11 5.94
C LYS A 120 14.44 9.00 4.52
N LYS A 121 14.18 9.99 3.66
CA LYS A 121 14.70 10.07 2.29
C LYS A 121 16.23 10.04 2.40
N ARG A 122 16.84 8.89 2.15
CA ARG A 122 18.31 8.77 2.20
C ARG A 122 18.88 9.65 1.10
N MET A 123 19.87 10.47 1.45
CA MET A 123 20.67 11.16 0.45
C MET A 123 21.32 10.12 -0.46
N ARG A 124 21.35 10.40 -1.77
CA ARG A 124 22.04 9.56 -2.75
C ARG A 124 23.55 9.68 -2.47
N MET A 125 24.20 8.56 -2.16
CA MET A 125 25.66 8.53 -2.08
C MET A 125 26.24 8.79 -3.48
N PRO A 126 27.30 9.59 -3.62
CA PRO A 126 28.02 9.75 -4.88
C PRO A 126 28.49 8.40 -5.43
N SER A 127 28.35 8.22 -6.73
CA SER A 127 28.84 7.06 -7.48
C SER A 127 30.20 7.38 -8.11
N MET A 128 31.07 6.38 -8.27
CA MET A 128 32.31 6.53 -9.06
C MET A 128 32.06 6.96 -10.52
N LEU A 129 30.84 6.74 -11.03
CA LEU A 129 30.44 7.19 -12.38
C LEU A 129 29.95 8.64 -12.41
N ASP A 130 29.67 9.29 -11.27
CA ASP A 130 29.10 10.64 -11.26
C ASP A 130 29.98 11.70 -11.96
N PRO A 131 31.32 11.69 -11.86
CA PRO A 131 32.20 12.58 -12.63
C PRO A 131 32.16 12.36 -14.16
N HIS A 132 31.71 11.19 -14.61
CA HIS A 132 31.74 10.75 -16.01
C HIS A 132 30.35 10.73 -16.66
N LEU A 133 29.30 11.19 -15.96
CA LEU A 133 27.93 11.14 -16.47
C LEU A 133 27.75 11.94 -17.77
N ALA A 134 28.39 13.11 -17.89
CA ALA A 134 28.28 13.95 -19.08
C ALA A 134 28.84 13.25 -20.34
N ASP A 135 29.95 12.52 -20.20
CA ASP A 135 30.53 11.73 -21.31
C ASP A 135 29.65 10.53 -21.67
N ILE A 136 29.13 9.82 -20.66
CA ILE A 136 28.23 8.68 -20.85
C ILE A 136 26.92 9.12 -21.53
N GLU A 137 26.34 10.24 -21.12
CA GLU A 137 25.14 10.82 -21.74
C GLU A 137 25.41 11.29 -23.18
N ARG A 138 26.57 11.94 -23.43
CA ARG A 138 27.02 12.31 -24.78
C ARG A 138 27.19 11.10 -25.70
N TRP A 139 27.81 10.02 -25.22
CA TRP A 139 27.97 8.78 -25.99
C TRP A 139 26.63 8.10 -26.28
N LEU A 140 25.68 8.11 -25.33
CA LEU A 140 24.34 7.56 -25.54
C LEU A 140 23.47 8.40 -26.48
N ALA A 141 23.69 9.72 -26.54
CA ALA A 141 23.01 10.60 -27.49
C ALA A 141 23.46 10.35 -28.93
N ALA A 142 24.75 10.08 -29.15
CA ALA A 142 25.29 9.69 -30.45
C ALA A 142 24.94 8.23 -30.82
N GLU A 143 25.05 7.30 -29.85
CA GLU A 143 24.88 5.86 -30.06
C GLU A 143 23.90 5.24 -29.05
N PRO A 144 22.57 5.31 -29.27
CA PRO A 144 21.58 4.80 -28.30
C PRO A 144 21.71 3.30 -27.98
N ARG A 145 22.27 2.53 -28.92
CA ARG A 145 22.48 1.07 -28.84
C ARG A 145 23.75 0.66 -28.07
N LEU A 146 24.58 1.61 -27.63
CA LEU A 146 25.86 1.35 -26.97
C LEU A 146 25.71 0.41 -25.75
N THR A 147 26.61 -0.55 -25.59
CA THR A 147 26.56 -1.54 -24.51
C THR A 147 27.32 -1.07 -23.27
N ALA A 148 26.98 -1.62 -22.11
CA ALA A 148 27.69 -1.30 -20.87
C ALA A 148 29.17 -1.74 -20.89
N LEU A 149 29.52 -2.78 -21.68
CA LEU A 149 30.90 -3.19 -21.90
C LEU A 149 31.66 -2.20 -22.79
N ALA A 150 31.03 -1.68 -23.85
CA ALA A 150 31.66 -0.66 -24.71
C ALA A 150 31.93 0.65 -23.95
N ILE A 151 31.00 1.07 -23.09
CA ILE A 151 31.20 2.24 -22.20
C ILE A 151 32.31 1.96 -21.19
N LEU A 152 32.35 0.76 -20.60
CA LEU A 152 33.40 0.38 -19.67
C LEU A 152 34.79 0.34 -20.33
N GLY A 153 34.88 -0.10 -21.59
CA GLY A 153 36.11 -0.04 -22.39
C GLY A 153 36.58 1.41 -22.59
N ARG A 154 35.71 2.30 -23.09
CA ARG A 154 36.01 3.73 -23.26
C ARG A 154 36.44 4.40 -21.94
N LEU A 155 35.86 4.01 -20.81
CA LEU A 155 36.26 4.51 -19.48
C LEU A 155 37.60 3.93 -19.00
N ALA A 156 37.88 2.65 -19.28
CA ALA A 156 39.14 2.00 -18.92
C ALA A 156 40.33 2.50 -19.76
N GLU A 157 40.11 2.84 -21.03
CA GLU A 157 41.11 3.51 -21.88
C GLU A 157 41.53 4.87 -21.31
N GLN A 158 40.57 5.64 -20.78
CA GLN A 158 40.84 6.94 -20.16
C GLN A 158 41.43 6.83 -18.75
N ARG A 159 41.02 5.82 -17.97
CA ARG A 159 41.44 5.62 -16.57
C ARG A 159 41.51 4.13 -16.20
N PRO A 160 42.59 3.43 -16.57
CA PRO A 160 42.72 1.98 -16.33
C PRO A 160 42.75 1.64 -14.82
N GLU A 161 43.17 2.57 -13.97
CA GLU A 161 43.27 2.38 -12.52
C GLU A 161 41.91 2.46 -11.78
N GLN A 162 40.88 3.04 -12.41
CA GLN A 162 39.56 3.26 -11.77
C GLN A 162 38.46 2.32 -12.29
N PHE A 163 38.63 1.78 -13.51
CA PHE A 163 37.62 1.00 -14.21
C PHE A 163 38.16 -0.35 -14.67
N GLY A 164 37.54 -1.43 -14.19
CA GLY A 164 37.82 -2.81 -14.61
C GLY A 164 36.55 -3.63 -14.79
N PRO A 165 36.67 -4.94 -15.07
CA PRO A 165 35.53 -5.83 -15.32
C PRO A 165 34.42 -5.82 -14.24
N PRO A 166 34.72 -5.76 -12.91
CA PRO A 166 33.69 -5.75 -11.86
C PRO A 166 32.69 -4.59 -11.94
N GLN A 167 33.11 -3.44 -12.47
CA GLN A 167 32.32 -2.20 -12.53
C GLN A 167 31.19 -2.28 -13.57
N HIS A 168 31.19 -3.27 -14.48
CA HIS A 168 30.18 -3.46 -15.52
C HIS A 168 28.73 -3.43 -14.99
N THR A 169 28.46 -4.06 -13.85
CA THR A 169 27.11 -4.09 -13.25
C THR A 169 26.63 -2.71 -12.81
N ILE A 170 27.55 -1.83 -12.41
CA ILE A 170 27.25 -0.44 -12.02
C ILE A 170 26.87 0.37 -13.27
N VAL A 171 27.65 0.23 -14.35
CA VAL A 171 27.37 0.85 -15.66
C VAL A 171 26.04 0.35 -16.23
N GLN A 172 25.76 -0.96 -16.17
CA GLN A 172 24.45 -1.50 -16.57
C GLN A 172 23.29 -0.90 -15.78
N ARG A 173 23.44 -0.71 -14.47
CA ARG A 173 22.39 -0.15 -13.62
C ARG A 173 22.12 1.31 -13.94
N LEU A 174 23.18 2.08 -14.22
CA LEU A 174 23.10 3.44 -14.75
C LEU A 174 22.37 3.47 -16.09
N LEU A 175 22.77 2.63 -17.06
CA LEU A 175 22.13 2.56 -18.38
C LEU A 175 20.63 2.23 -18.30
N ARG A 176 20.22 1.31 -17.42
CA ARG A 176 18.80 1.03 -17.21
C ARG A 176 18.05 2.26 -16.71
N SER A 177 18.65 3.07 -15.84
CA SER A 177 18.04 4.31 -15.35
C SER A 177 18.00 5.41 -16.42
N LEU A 178 19.06 5.59 -17.21
CA LEU A 178 19.11 6.59 -18.28
C LEU A 178 18.14 6.24 -19.42
N ARG A 179 18.14 4.99 -19.89
CA ARG A 179 17.20 4.52 -20.92
C ARG A 179 15.75 4.59 -20.47
N ARG A 180 15.47 4.31 -19.20
CA ARG A 180 14.13 4.48 -18.62
C ARG A 180 13.68 5.94 -18.65
N LYS A 181 14.52 6.89 -18.21
CA LYS A 181 14.22 8.33 -18.29
C LYS A 181 13.99 8.77 -19.73
N ALA A 182 14.83 8.34 -20.67
CA ALA A 182 14.68 8.65 -22.09
C ALA A 182 13.34 8.14 -22.64
N ALA A 183 12.96 6.89 -22.33
CA ALA A 183 11.66 6.33 -22.70
C ALA A 183 10.50 7.11 -22.06
N GLU A 184 10.59 7.46 -20.77
CA GLU A 184 9.60 8.31 -20.09
C GLU A 184 9.44 9.67 -20.81
N THR A 185 10.54 10.34 -21.19
CA THR A 185 10.47 11.62 -21.94
C THR A 185 9.96 11.49 -23.37
N ILE A 186 10.20 10.36 -24.05
CA ILE A 186 9.64 10.10 -25.38
C ILE A 186 8.13 9.91 -25.26
N ILE A 187 7.68 9.10 -24.30
CA ILE A 187 6.26 8.83 -24.07
C ILE A 187 5.50 10.12 -23.74
N THR A 188 6.01 10.97 -22.83
CA THR A 188 5.36 12.25 -22.51
C THR A 188 5.29 13.16 -23.73
N ARG A 189 6.39 13.32 -24.48
CA ARG A 189 6.41 14.13 -25.71
C ARG A 189 5.46 13.61 -26.78
N THR A 190 5.32 12.29 -26.94
CA THR A 190 4.34 11.70 -27.87
C THR A 190 2.89 11.92 -27.43
N ALA A 191 2.61 11.89 -26.12
CA ALA A 191 1.29 12.17 -25.58
C ALA A 191 0.90 13.66 -25.74
N GLU A 192 1.84 14.58 -25.50
CA GLU A 192 1.68 16.03 -25.72
C GLU A 192 1.43 16.34 -27.21
N GLY A 193 2.21 15.72 -28.11
CA GLY A 193 2.01 15.85 -29.56
C GLY A 193 0.66 15.30 -30.04
N ALA A 194 0.20 14.19 -29.47
CA ALA A 194 -1.12 13.62 -29.77
C ALA A 194 -2.28 14.52 -29.28
N ALA A 195 -2.10 15.21 -28.15
CA ALA A 195 -3.10 16.17 -27.66
C ALA A 195 -3.20 17.42 -28.56
N LEU A 196 -2.06 17.93 -29.05
CA LEU A 196 -2.02 19.09 -29.95
C LEU A 196 -2.53 18.79 -31.37
N ALA A 197 -2.41 17.54 -31.84
CA ALA A 197 -2.97 17.10 -33.11
C ALA A 197 -4.51 16.93 -33.09
N GLY A 198 -5.14 16.94 -31.91
CA GLY A 198 -6.58 16.73 -31.74
C GLY A 198 -7.45 17.98 -31.93
N ASP A 199 -6.87 19.18 -32.06
CA ASP A 199 -7.59 20.46 -32.09
C ASP A 199 -7.65 21.11 -33.50
N ALA A 200 -7.05 20.47 -34.51
CA ALA A 200 -6.94 20.99 -35.87
C ALA A 200 -7.96 20.34 -36.83
N GLY A 201 -9.25 20.66 -36.69
CA GLY A 201 -10.21 20.53 -37.79
C GLY A 201 -11.62 20.01 -37.46
N THR A 202 -12.53 20.93 -37.12
CA THR A 202 -13.93 20.89 -37.59
C THR A 202 -14.47 22.31 -37.61
N ALA A 203 -14.24 23.02 -38.73
CA ALA A 203 -14.88 24.29 -39.03
C ALA A 203 -15.27 24.28 -40.52
N SER A 204 -16.52 23.93 -40.80
CA SER A 204 -17.14 24.07 -42.12
C SER A 204 -18.63 24.37 -41.95
N ASN A 205 -19.09 25.40 -42.66
CA ASN A 205 -20.33 26.12 -42.41
C ASN A 205 -21.59 25.47 -43.03
N ASP A 206 -22.71 25.63 -42.32
CA ASP A 206 -23.98 26.25 -42.77
C ASP A 206 -24.76 25.71 -43.99
N ALA A 207 -26.07 25.43 -43.78
CA ALA A 207 -27.16 25.53 -44.78
C ALA A 207 -28.57 25.22 -44.17
N THR A 208 -29.23 26.25 -43.64
CA THR A 208 -30.64 26.68 -43.85
C THR A 208 -31.76 25.70 -44.29
N SER A 209 -32.94 25.86 -43.64
CA SER A 209 -34.32 25.44 -44.04
C SER A 209 -34.66 23.94 -44.06
N ASP A 210 -35.90 23.48 -43.82
CA ASP A 210 -37.19 24.19 -43.78
C ASP A 210 -38.21 23.59 -42.77
N ARG A 211 -39.32 24.30 -42.52
CA ARG A 211 -40.50 23.87 -41.73
C ARG A 211 -41.68 23.62 -42.69
N PRO A 212 -42.66 22.74 -42.37
CA PRO A 212 -43.83 23.27 -41.66
C PRO A 212 -44.63 22.31 -40.75
N THR A 213 -45.15 22.91 -39.68
CA THR A 213 -46.51 22.79 -39.09
C THR A 213 -47.46 21.64 -39.46
N VAL A 214 -47.73 20.75 -38.49
CA VAL A 214 -49.06 20.33 -37.94
C VAL A 214 -48.82 19.88 -36.47
N GLY A 215 -49.70 19.99 -35.46
CA GLY A 215 -50.96 20.73 -35.29
C GLY A 215 -51.90 20.06 -34.25
N ALA A 216 -52.42 20.84 -33.27
CA ALA A 216 -53.39 20.45 -32.22
C ALA A 216 -52.88 19.41 -31.15
N THR A 217 -53.34 19.34 -29.89
CA THR A 217 -54.39 20.10 -29.17
C THR A 217 -54.13 20.20 -27.64
N SER A 218 -54.72 21.23 -27.03
CA SER A 218 -55.00 21.48 -25.59
C SER A 218 -55.17 20.26 -24.65
N VAL A 219 -54.76 20.39 -23.38
CA VAL A 219 -55.65 20.49 -22.19
C VAL A 219 -54.82 20.96 -20.97
N LYS A 220 -55.48 21.39 -19.88
CA LYS A 220 -55.05 22.45 -18.96
C LYS A 220 -55.40 22.11 -17.50
N ARG A 221 -54.52 22.48 -16.55
CA ARG A 221 -54.68 22.43 -15.06
C ARG A 221 -54.66 21.00 -14.47
N LYS A 222 -54.32 20.82 -13.19
CA LYS A 222 -54.34 21.77 -12.07
C LYS A 222 -53.14 21.62 -11.13
#